data_AF-A0AAN8NMM5-F1
#
_entry.id   AF-A0AAN8NMM5-F1
#
_cell.length_a   1.000
_cell.length_b   1.000
_cell.length_c   1.000
_cell.angle_alpha   90.00
_cell.angle_beta   90.00
_cell.angle_gamma   90.00
#
_symmetry.space_group_name_H-M   'P 1'
#
loop_
_entity.id
_entity.type
_entity.pdbx_description
1 polymer ?
#
loop_
_entity_poly.entity_id
_entity_poly.type
_entity_poly.pdbx_seq_one_letter_code
_entity_poly.pdbx_strand_id
1 'polypeptide(L)'
;MEGTINNNCQYKVTGNPVKNELVQEGKLGGVFLDTNMIGCLVEHETQTQWVNKLLVNATSLATCESAVVEYLASPVIILDLNYKIVIDRLTKKGVTVLPGPCASSDSAAITYQVLKQSYQRLYKSAMKPQDLEVRARKLQKSGSIWRNALKKSFYDLTLACEAHHQGLSFLSHDATFGEHFGTTLSEMGITTYLIPETWAKEELESQTGRSEVVSPYSCSPNSSPR
;
A
#
# COMPACT_ATOMS: atom_id res chain seq x y z
N MET A 1 -23.37 -31.71 20.12
CA MET A 1 -22.01 -31.19 20.38
C MET A 1 -21.65 -30.36 19.17
N GLU A 2 -21.97 -29.08 19.27
CA GLU A 2 -21.83 -28.11 18.19
C GLU A 2 -20.35 -27.79 17.98
N GLY A 3 -19.91 -27.95 16.72
CA GLY A 3 -18.57 -27.61 16.30
C GLY A 3 -18.39 -26.10 16.34
N THR A 4 -17.52 -25.64 17.22
CA THR A 4 -17.05 -24.27 17.26
C THR A 4 -16.28 -23.98 15.98
N ILE A 5 -16.93 -23.29 15.03
CA ILE A 5 -16.26 -22.74 13.86
C ILE A 5 -15.33 -21.64 14.37
N ASN A 6 -14.03 -21.88 14.23
CA ASN A 6 -13.01 -20.84 14.34
C ASN A 6 -13.34 -19.77 13.30
N ASN A 7 -13.93 -18.66 13.74
CA ASN A 7 -14.03 -17.45 12.94
C ASN A 7 -12.60 -16.95 12.70
N ASN A 8 -12.11 -17.28 11.50
CA ASN A 8 -10.86 -16.81 10.92
C ASN A 8 -10.63 -15.33 11.23
N CYS A 9 -9.38 -15.00 11.55
CA CYS A 9 -8.83 -13.66 11.67
C CYS A 9 -9.31 -12.76 10.52
N GLN A 10 -10.43 -12.08 10.72
CA GLN A 10 -10.75 -10.85 10.00
C GLN A 10 -9.79 -9.80 10.55
N TYR A 11 -8.64 -9.65 9.91
CA TYR A 11 -7.86 -8.43 10.04
C TYR A 11 -8.81 -7.27 9.72
N LYS A 12 -9.15 -6.46 10.72
CA LYS A 12 -9.84 -5.18 10.52
C LYS A 12 -8.86 -4.28 9.78
N VAL A 13 -8.85 -4.38 8.46
CA VAL A 13 -8.10 -3.47 7.61
C VAL A 13 -8.69 -2.08 7.82
N THR A 14 -7.98 -1.21 8.54
CA THR A 14 -8.36 0.19 8.64
C THR A 14 -7.92 0.90 7.36
N GLY A 15 -8.80 0.97 6.39
CA GLY A 15 -8.61 1.69 5.13
C GLY A 15 -9.87 1.60 4.31
N ASN A 16 -10.07 2.54 3.37
CA ASN A 16 -11.21 2.46 2.48
C ASN A 16 -10.89 1.41 1.40
N PRO A 17 -11.54 0.23 1.38
CA PRO A 17 -11.31 -0.72 0.30
C PRO A 17 -11.72 -0.05 -1.02
N VAL A 18 -10.91 -0.24 -2.07
CA VAL A 18 -11.32 0.14 -3.43
C VAL A 18 -12.57 -0.66 -3.78
N LYS A 19 -13.67 0.04 -4.05
CA LYS A 19 -14.90 -0.58 -4.57
C LYS A 19 -14.87 -0.53 -6.10
N ASN A 20 -15.42 -1.56 -6.73
CA ASN A 20 -15.54 -1.65 -8.20
C ASN A 20 -16.21 -0.41 -8.80
N GLU A 21 -17.29 0.06 -8.18
CA GLU A 21 -18.00 1.29 -8.57
C GLU A 21 -17.08 2.53 -8.59
N LEU A 22 -16.13 2.63 -7.65
CA LEU A 22 -15.21 3.78 -7.61
C LEU A 22 -14.31 3.82 -8.85
N VAL A 23 -13.85 2.66 -9.30
CA VAL A 23 -13.02 2.50 -10.50
C VAL A 23 -13.85 2.64 -11.77
N GLN A 24 -15.01 1.98 -11.83
CA GLN A 24 -15.86 1.95 -13.03
C GLN A 24 -16.53 3.30 -13.33
N GLU A 25 -16.82 4.09 -12.30
CA GLU A 25 -17.50 5.38 -12.45
C GLU A 25 -16.53 6.57 -12.37
N GLY A 26 -15.21 6.32 -12.30
CA GLY A 26 -14.19 7.39 -12.23
C GLY A 26 -14.22 8.20 -10.93
N LYS A 27 -14.89 7.70 -9.89
CA LYS A 27 -15.05 8.39 -8.60
C LYS A 27 -13.78 8.42 -7.76
N LEU A 28 -12.72 7.72 -8.18
CA LEU A 28 -11.37 7.87 -7.60
C LEU A 28 -10.74 9.23 -7.93
N GLY A 29 -11.23 9.92 -8.96
CA GLY A 29 -10.65 11.17 -9.44
C GLY A 29 -9.25 10.96 -10.02
N GLY A 30 -8.30 11.81 -9.61
CA GLY A 30 -6.90 11.64 -9.92
C GLY A 30 -6.28 10.56 -9.03
N VAL A 31 -5.38 9.76 -9.59
CA VAL A 31 -4.86 8.56 -8.94
C VAL A 31 -3.34 8.53 -8.94
N PHE A 32 -2.77 8.24 -7.79
CA PHE A 32 -1.35 8.00 -7.60
C PHE A 32 -1.07 6.50 -7.47
N LEU A 33 -0.21 6.00 -8.34
CA LEU A 33 0.12 4.59 -8.51
C LEU A 33 1.37 4.24 -7.70
N ASP A 34 1.23 3.26 -6.81
CA ASP A 34 2.33 2.59 -6.12
C ASP A 34 3.21 1.76 -7.08
N THR A 35 4.42 1.40 -6.65
CA THR A 35 5.39 0.54 -7.33
C THR A 35 4.77 -0.74 -7.89
N ASN A 36 3.85 -1.36 -7.16
CA ASN A 36 3.24 -2.63 -7.58
C ASN A 36 2.28 -2.46 -8.76
N MET A 37 1.76 -1.25 -8.98
CA MET A 37 0.97 -0.92 -10.15
C MET A 37 1.84 -0.68 -11.40
N ILE A 38 3.13 -0.38 -11.24
CA ILE A 38 4.03 -0.10 -12.37
C ILE A 38 4.27 -1.37 -13.19
N GLY A 39 4.53 -2.51 -12.55
CA GLY A 39 4.73 -3.79 -13.26
C GLY A 39 3.57 -4.11 -14.21
N CYS A 40 2.34 -3.94 -13.73
CA CYS A 40 1.09 -4.12 -14.47
C CYS A 40 1.05 -3.31 -15.79
N LEU A 41 1.53 -2.06 -15.72
CA LEU A 41 1.45 -1.11 -16.82
C LEU A 41 2.62 -1.23 -17.79
N VAL A 42 3.72 -1.82 -17.37
CA VAL A 42 4.97 -1.77 -18.11
C VAL A 42 5.28 -3.10 -18.77
N GLU A 43 4.97 -4.24 -18.14
CA GLU A 43 5.40 -5.56 -18.64
C GLU A 43 4.50 -6.11 -19.74
N HIS A 44 3.20 -5.78 -19.73
CA HIS A 44 2.22 -6.39 -20.62
C HIS A 44 1.48 -5.37 -21.50
N GLU A 45 1.12 -5.78 -22.71
CA GLU A 45 0.21 -5.01 -23.57
C GLU A 45 -1.22 -5.08 -23.05
N THR A 46 -1.65 -6.24 -22.56
CA THR A 46 -2.99 -6.48 -21.99
C THR A 46 -2.99 -6.41 -20.47
N GLN A 47 -3.80 -5.53 -19.91
CA GLN A 47 -4.02 -5.43 -18.45
C GLN A 47 -5.33 -6.13 -18.04
N THR A 48 -5.46 -6.44 -16.75
CA THR A 48 -6.74 -6.89 -16.17
C THR A 48 -7.86 -5.87 -16.38
N GLN A 49 -9.12 -6.31 -16.30
CA GLN A 49 -10.26 -5.46 -16.60
C GLN A 49 -10.31 -4.22 -15.68
N TRP A 50 -9.98 -4.38 -14.40
CA TRP A 50 -10.05 -3.29 -13.44
C TRP A 50 -8.94 -2.25 -13.67
N VAL A 51 -7.71 -2.66 -14.03
CA VAL A 51 -6.63 -1.75 -14.42
C VAL A 51 -7.00 -0.99 -15.69
N ASN A 52 -7.57 -1.67 -16.70
CA ASN A 52 -8.07 -0.99 -17.89
C ASN A 52 -9.14 0.06 -17.55
N LYS A 53 -10.06 -0.25 -16.64
CA LYS A 53 -11.06 0.73 -16.19
C LYS A 53 -10.44 1.88 -15.43
N LEU A 54 -9.42 1.63 -14.59
CA LEU A 54 -8.68 2.68 -13.92
C LEU A 54 -8.01 3.63 -14.93
N LEU A 55 -7.34 3.07 -15.94
CA LEU A 55 -6.65 3.83 -16.99
C LEU A 55 -7.61 4.72 -17.81
N VAL A 56 -8.83 4.24 -18.06
CA VAL A 56 -9.83 4.98 -18.85
C VAL A 56 -10.57 6.02 -18.02
N ASN A 57 -10.86 5.73 -16.75
CA ASN A 57 -11.80 6.51 -15.95
C ASN A 57 -11.14 7.47 -14.95
N ALA A 58 -9.85 7.28 -14.61
CA ALA A 58 -9.15 8.22 -13.75
C ALA A 58 -9.00 9.57 -14.45
N THR A 59 -9.24 10.67 -13.74
CA THR A 59 -9.10 12.02 -14.32
C THR A 59 -7.64 12.39 -14.58
N SER A 60 -6.73 11.77 -13.83
CA SER A 60 -5.28 11.87 -14.00
C SER A 60 -4.62 10.66 -13.35
N LEU A 61 -3.44 10.30 -13.85
CA LEU A 61 -2.62 9.24 -13.31
C LEU A 61 -1.22 9.79 -13.04
N ALA A 62 -0.69 9.49 -11.87
CA ALA A 62 0.69 9.83 -11.54
C ALA A 62 1.39 8.69 -10.81
N THR A 63 2.71 8.69 -10.86
CA THR A 63 3.59 7.93 -9.98
C THR A 63 4.85 8.76 -9.73
N CYS A 64 5.89 8.20 -9.11
CA CYS A 64 7.16 8.89 -8.92
C CYS A 64 8.36 8.06 -9.40
N GLU A 65 9.47 8.74 -9.64
CA GLU A 65 10.73 8.13 -10.06
C GLU A 65 11.23 7.08 -9.06
N SER A 66 11.03 7.28 -7.76
CA SER A 66 11.43 6.29 -6.75
C SER A 66 10.64 5.00 -6.86
N ALA A 67 9.35 5.06 -7.25
CA ALA A 67 8.55 3.86 -7.47
C ALA A 67 9.03 3.11 -8.72
N VAL A 68 9.47 3.84 -9.75
CA VAL A 68 10.13 3.25 -10.92
C VAL A 68 11.46 2.59 -10.53
N VAL A 69 12.27 3.23 -9.68
CA VAL A 69 13.53 2.65 -9.19
C VAL A 69 13.28 1.41 -8.33
N GLU A 70 12.30 1.45 -7.43
CA GLU A 70 11.92 0.30 -6.61
C GLU A 70 11.44 -0.86 -7.48
N TYR A 71 10.61 -0.56 -8.49
CA TYR A 71 10.17 -1.54 -9.47
C TYR A 71 11.37 -2.18 -10.18
N LEU A 72 12.33 -1.38 -10.65
CA LEU A 72 13.55 -1.86 -11.34
C LEU A 72 14.52 -2.62 -10.44
N ALA A 73 14.44 -2.43 -9.13
CA ALA A 73 15.21 -3.19 -8.14
C ALA A 73 14.50 -4.48 -7.69
N SER A 74 13.24 -4.68 -8.09
CA SER A 74 12.46 -5.85 -7.71
C SER A 74 13.02 -7.13 -8.35
N PRO A 75 13.14 -8.23 -7.59
CA PRO A 75 13.56 -9.52 -8.15
C PRO A 75 12.51 -10.19 -9.04
N VAL A 76 11.31 -9.59 -9.15
CA VAL A 76 10.16 -10.15 -9.86
C VAL A 76 10.11 -9.71 -11.33
N ILE A 77 10.95 -8.76 -11.75
CA ILE A 77 10.90 -8.24 -13.13
C ILE A 77 11.22 -9.37 -14.11
N ILE A 78 10.27 -9.63 -15.00
CA ILE A 78 10.35 -10.72 -15.99
C ILE A 78 11.15 -10.29 -17.22
N LEU A 79 11.32 -8.98 -17.43
CA LEU A 79 11.96 -8.36 -18.59
C LEU A 79 13.20 -7.54 -18.20
N ASP A 80 14.26 -7.58 -19.02
CA ASP A 80 15.42 -6.68 -18.86
C ASP A 80 15.06 -5.25 -19.29
N LEU A 81 14.34 -4.55 -18.43
CA LEU A 81 13.88 -3.18 -18.63
C LEU A 81 14.89 -2.20 -18.01
N ASN A 82 15.17 -1.12 -18.73
CA ASN A 82 15.90 0.01 -18.16
C ASN A 82 14.95 1.16 -17.82
N TYR A 83 15.46 2.08 -16.98
CA TYR A 83 14.73 3.25 -16.50
C TYR A 83 13.99 4.02 -17.59
N LYS A 84 14.67 4.33 -18.70
CA LYS A 84 14.08 5.10 -19.80
C LYS A 84 12.90 4.36 -20.43
N ILE A 85 13.00 3.05 -20.65
CA ILE A 85 11.92 2.26 -21.24
C ILE A 85 10.68 2.27 -20.33
N VAL A 86 10.88 2.16 -19.01
CA VAL A 86 9.77 2.21 -18.04
C VAL A 86 9.06 3.56 -18.11
N ILE A 87 9.81 4.66 -18.04
CA ILE A 87 9.25 6.02 -18.14
C ILE A 87 8.50 6.23 -19.45
N ASP A 88 9.07 5.80 -20.58
CA ASP A 88 8.45 5.94 -21.90
C ASP A 88 7.13 5.15 -21.97
N ARG A 89 7.07 3.94 -21.41
CA ARG A 89 5.85 3.11 -21.38
C ARG A 89 4.77 3.71 -20.49
N LEU A 90 5.13 4.21 -19.30
CA LEU A 90 4.22 4.90 -18.39
C LEU A 90 3.65 6.17 -19.03
N THR A 91 4.52 7.00 -19.64
CA THR A 91 4.12 8.25 -20.28
C THR A 91 3.18 8.00 -21.47
N LYS A 92 3.45 6.96 -22.28
CA LYS A 92 2.55 6.54 -23.37
C LYS A 92 1.16 6.13 -22.89
N LYS A 93 1.04 5.63 -21.66
CA LYS A 93 -0.24 5.31 -21.00
C LYS A 93 -0.87 6.50 -20.27
N GLY A 94 -0.33 7.71 -20.42
CA GLY A 94 -0.85 8.92 -19.80
C GLY A 94 -0.52 9.06 -18.31
N VAL A 95 0.46 8.30 -17.81
CA VAL A 95 0.92 8.41 -16.42
C VAL A 95 1.98 9.51 -16.33
N THR A 96 1.73 10.48 -15.45
CA THR A 96 2.72 11.53 -15.11
C THR A 96 3.73 10.97 -14.12
N VAL A 97 5.02 11.14 -14.37
CA VAL A 97 6.07 10.70 -13.43
C VAL A 97 6.63 11.91 -12.69
N LEU A 98 6.47 11.92 -11.37
CA LEU A 98 6.96 12.96 -10.49
C LEU A 98 8.38 12.66 -9.97
N PRO A 99 9.16 13.67 -9.57
CA PRO A 99 10.58 13.48 -9.17
C PRO A 99 10.81 12.54 -7.99
N GLY A 100 9.83 12.38 -7.08
CA GLY A 100 10.01 11.51 -5.92
C GLY A 100 8.92 11.62 -4.87
N PRO A 101 8.99 10.78 -3.82
CA PRO A 101 8.16 10.91 -2.63
C PRO A 101 8.70 12.11 -1.84
N CYS A 102 7.83 13.03 -1.44
CA CYS A 102 8.25 14.26 -0.77
C CYS A 102 9.08 15.20 -1.64
N ALA A 103 8.77 15.30 -2.94
CA ALA A 103 9.42 16.26 -3.84
C ALA A 103 9.17 17.72 -3.42
N SER A 104 8.13 17.96 -2.61
CA SER A 104 7.82 19.25 -1.99
C SER A 104 8.12 19.25 -0.48
N SER A 105 8.39 20.44 0.07
CA SER A 105 8.47 20.64 1.53
C SER A 105 7.15 20.27 2.24
N ASP A 106 6.04 20.38 1.53
CA ASP A 106 4.71 20.25 2.10
C ASP A 106 4.34 18.78 2.31
N SER A 107 4.61 17.92 1.33
CA SER A 107 4.40 16.47 1.46
C SER A 107 5.33 15.85 2.52
N ALA A 108 6.55 16.36 2.70
CA ALA A 108 7.43 15.98 3.80
C ALA A 108 6.85 16.37 5.18
N ALA A 109 6.33 17.60 5.29
CA ALA A 109 5.70 18.09 6.53
C ALA A 109 4.44 17.28 6.87
N ILE A 110 3.60 16.97 5.87
CA ILE A 110 2.40 16.13 6.02
C ILE A 110 2.78 14.73 6.51
N THR A 111 3.80 14.12 5.90
CA THR A 111 4.33 12.81 6.34
C THR A 111 4.68 12.83 7.83
N TYR A 112 5.44 13.84 8.27
CA TYR A 112 5.81 13.96 9.68
C TYR A 112 4.60 14.15 10.60
N GLN A 113 3.60 14.91 10.18
CA GLN A 113 2.37 15.09 10.94
C GLN A 113 1.60 13.77 11.08
N VAL A 114 1.46 12.99 10.01
CA VAL A 114 0.82 11.67 10.07
C VAL A 114 1.57 10.75 11.02
N LEU A 115 2.90 10.69 10.92
CA LEU A 115 3.75 9.89 11.82
C LEU A 115 3.54 10.26 13.29
N LYS A 116 3.58 11.56 13.59
CA LYS A 116 3.40 12.08 14.94
C LYS A 116 2.03 11.69 15.49
N GLN A 117 0.96 11.91 14.73
CA GLN A 117 -0.41 11.61 15.16
C GLN A 117 -0.65 10.10 15.32
N SER A 118 -0.17 9.28 14.39
CA SER A 118 -0.26 7.81 14.49
C SER A 118 0.50 7.28 15.71
N TYR A 119 1.70 7.76 15.98
CA TYR A 119 2.44 7.37 17.19
C TYR A 119 1.74 7.83 18.47
N GLN A 120 1.24 9.06 18.53
CA GLN A 120 0.51 9.58 19.69
C GLN A 120 -0.75 8.74 20.00
N ARG A 121 -1.46 8.26 18.98
CA ARG A 121 -2.60 7.34 19.14
C ARG A 121 -2.19 6.02 19.77
N LEU A 122 -1.14 5.41 19.22
CA LEU A 122 -0.60 4.15 19.72
C LEU A 122 -0.15 4.28 21.19
N TYR A 123 0.61 5.35 21.48
CA TYR A 123 1.08 5.66 22.83
C TYR A 123 -0.09 5.88 23.80
N LYS A 124 -1.07 6.71 23.44
CA LYS A 124 -2.25 6.97 24.27
C LYS A 124 -3.02 5.68 24.58
N SER A 125 -3.14 4.77 23.61
CA SER A 125 -3.76 3.46 23.81
C SER A 125 -3.00 2.60 24.82
N ALA A 126 -1.67 2.59 24.75
CA ALA A 126 -0.80 1.87 25.69
C ALA A 126 -0.89 2.42 27.12
N MET A 127 -1.15 3.72 27.27
CA MET A 127 -1.25 4.41 28.57
C MET A 127 -2.61 4.25 29.27
N LYS A 128 -3.65 3.73 28.59
CA LYS A 128 -5.00 3.55 29.17
C LYS A 128 -5.08 2.71 30.45
N PRO A 129 -4.33 1.59 30.61
CA PRO A 129 -4.41 0.78 31.82
C PRO A 129 -3.91 1.54 33.06
N GLN A 130 -4.60 1.33 34.18
CA GLN A 130 -4.20 1.88 35.48
C GLN A 130 -3.03 1.08 36.10
N ASP A 131 -3.01 -0.23 35.86
CA ASP A 131 -1.92 -1.12 36.28
C ASP A 131 -0.59 -0.78 35.57
N LEU A 132 0.46 -0.59 36.38
CA LEU A 132 1.77 -0.15 35.90
C LEU A 132 2.51 -1.24 35.12
N GLU A 133 2.42 -2.51 35.52
CA GLU A 133 3.08 -3.61 34.81
C GLU A 133 2.43 -3.85 33.44
N VAL A 134 1.09 -3.84 33.40
CA VAL A 134 0.33 -3.95 32.15
C VAL A 134 0.67 -2.79 31.22
N ARG A 135 0.76 -1.56 31.76
CA ARG A 135 1.15 -0.38 30.98
C ARG A 135 2.56 -0.51 30.40
N ALA A 136 3.55 -0.91 31.21
CA ALA A 136 4.92 -1.10 30.76
C ALA A 136 5.02 -2.12 29.62
N ARG A 137 4.35 -3.27 29.75
CA ARG A 137 4.29 -4.29 28.69
C ARG A 137 3.62 -3.75 27.41
N LYS A 138 2.54 -2.99 27.53
CA LYS A 138 1.86 -2.39 26.36
C LYS A 138 2.72 -1.33 25.67
N LEU A 139 3.47 -0.53 26.42
CA LEU A 139 4.41 0.45 25.84
C LEU A 139 5.53 -0.24 25.06
N GLN A 140 6.11 -1.30 25.60
CA GLN A 140 7.13 -2.08 24.91
C GLN A 140 6.56 -2.71 23.62
N LYS A 141 5.37 -3.31 23.68
CA LYS A 141 4.69 -3.87 22.51
C LYS A 141 4.41 -2.79 21.46
N SER A 142 3.96 -1.61 21.90
CA SER A 142 3.71 -0.46 21.02
C SER A 142 4.97 0.02 20.32
N GLY A 143 6.11 0.08 21.02
CA GLY A 143 7.40 0.40 20.41
C GLY A 143 7.80 -0.60 19.31
N SER A 144 7.55 -1.89 19.53
CA SER A 144 7.78 -2.94 18.53
C SER A 144 6.87 -2.81 17.31
N ILE A 145 5.56 -2.61 17.53
CA ILE A 145 4.58 -2.37 16.46
C ILE A 145 4.99 -1.15 15.62
N TRP A 146 5.32 -0.04 16.28
CA TRP A 146 5.72 1.19 15.60
C TRP A 146 6.98 1.01 14.74
N ARG A 147 8.00 0.33 15.27
CA ARG A 147 9.21 0.03 14.51
C ARG A 147 8.91 -0.80 13.27
N ASN A 148 8.05 -1.81 13.39
CA ASN A 148 7.65 -2.66 12.27
C ASN A 148 6.85 -1.87 11.22
N ALA A 149 5.94 -1.00 11.65
CA ALA A 149 5.18 -0.11 10.78
C ALA A 149 6.10 0.78 9.94
N LEU A 150 7.07 1.43 10.58
CA LEU A 150 8.06 2.27 9.89
C LEU A 150 8.92 1.46 8.92
N LYS A 151 9.31 0.25 9.29
CA LYS A 151 10.13 -0.60 8.42
C LYS A 151 9.37 -1.03 7.16
N LYS A 152 8.07 -1.28 7.26
CA LYS A 152 7.27 -1.86 6.16
C LYS A 152 6.56 -0.83 5.30
N SER A 153 6.05 0.24 5.90
CA SER A 153 5.02 1.07 5.28
C SER A 153 5.37 2.57 5.27
N PHE A 154 6.59 2.93 5.67
CA PHE A 154 7.04 4.33 5.64
C PHE A 154 7.09 4.89 4.23
N TYR A 155 7.50 4.06 3.27
CA TYR A 155 7.56 4.47 1.87
C TYR A 155 6.16 4.75 1.29
N ASP A 156 5.22 3.81 1.45
CA ASP A 156 3.80 4.02 1.12
C ASP A 156 3.21 5.26 1.77
N LEU A 157 3.59 5.55 3.03
CA LEU A 157 3.17 6.78 3.69
C LEU A 157 3.69 8.03 2.99
N THR A 158 4.97 8.04 2.59
CA THR A 158 5.53 9.19 1.86
C THR A 158 4.86 9.37 0.50
N LEU A 159 4.53 8.28 -0.20
CA LEU A 159 3.78 8.32 -1.45
C LEU A 159 2.34 8.83 -1.25
N ALA A 160 1.65 8.38 -0.22
CA ALA A 160 0.31 8.84 0.11
C ALA A 160 0.26 10.34 0.41
N CYS A 161 1.28 10.87 1.09
CA CYS A 161 1.38 12.29 1.39
C CYS A 161 1.75 13.13 0.15
N GLU A 162 2.60 12.60 -0.74
CA GLU A 162 2.85 13.23 -2.04
C GLU A 162 1.59 13.25 -2.91
N ALA A 163 0.89 12.12 -3.02
CA ALA A 163 -0.38 12.02 -3.73
C ALA A 163 -1.37 13.09 -3.25
N HIS A 164 -1.52 13.22 -1.93
CA HIS A 164 -2.39 14.23 -1.35
C HIS A 164 -1.96 15.67 -1.70
N HIS A 165 -0.66 15.97 -1.64
CA HIS A 165 -0.14 17.28 -2.04
C HIS A 165 -0.47 17.61 -3.50
N GLN A 166 -0.47 16.60 -4.37
CA GLN A 166 -0.85 16.72 -5.78
C GLN A 166 -2.36 16.67 -6.04
N GLY A 167 -3.19 16.57 -5.00
CA GLY A 167 -4.65 16.44 -5.13
C GLY A 167 -5.11 15.09 -5.70
N LEU A 168 -4.32 14.03 -5.49
CA LEU A 168 -4.55 12.68 -6.00
C LEU A 168 -4.90 11.71 -4.87
N SER A 169 -5.66 10.68 -5.21
CA SER A 169 -5.93 9.53 -4.36
C SER A 169 -4.80 8.52 -4.45
N PHE A 170 -4.29 8.04 -3.31
CA PHE A 170 -3.25 7.00 -3.29
C PHE A 170 -3.86 5.59 -3.25
N LEU A 171 -3.40 4.70 -4.14
CA LEU A 171 -3.75 3.29 -4.17
C LEU A 171 -2.57 2.46 -3.66
N SER A 172 -2.79 1.65 -2.61
CA SER A 172 -1.81 0.68 -2.13
C SER A 172 -2.47 -0.69 -1.95
N HIS A 173 -1.69 -1.76 -2.04
CA HIS A 173 -2.11 -3.11 -1.65
C HIS A 173 -1.54 -3.51 -0.27
N ASP A 174 -0.72 -2.66 0.37
CA ASP A 174 -0.14 -2.93 1.68
C ASP A 174 -1.20 -2.81 2.79
N ALA A 175 -1.70 -3.95 3.26
CA ALA A 175 -2.61 -4.01 4.40
C ALA A 175 -1.97 -3.47 5.70
N THR A 176 -0.64 -3.58 5.85
CA THR A 176 0.11 -3.07 7.01
C THR A 176 0.07 -1.54 7.05
N PHE A 177 0.22 -0.91 5.89
CA PHE A 177 0.07 0.53 5.71
C PHE A 177 -1.32 0.99 6.16
N GLY A 178 -2.37 0.31 5.68
CA GLY A 178 -3.74 0.55 6.12
C GLY A 178 -3.90 0.43 7.64
N GLU A 179 -3.50 -0.70 8.21
CA GLU A 179 -3.61 -0.99 9.66
C GLU A 179 -3.00 0.13 10.53
N HIS A 180 -1.85 0.65 10.12
CA HIS A 180 -1.08 1.58 10.96
C HIS A 180 -1.35 3.06 10.68
N PHE A 181 -1.73 3.43 9.46
CA PHE A 181 -1.88 4.83 9.07
C PHE A 181 -3.29 5.21 8.63
N GLY A 182 -4.13 4.26 8.20
CA GLY A 182 -5.40 4.56 7.53
C GLY A 182 -6.36 5.43 8.33
N THR A 183 -6.44 5.25 9.66
CA THR A 183 -7.31 6.10 10.49
C THR A 183 -6.79 7.54 10.56
N THR A 184 -5.47 7.73 10.72
CA THR A 184 -4.85 9.06 10.77
C THR A 184 -4.93 9.76 9.43
N LEU A 185 -4.68 9.04 8.33
CA LEU A 185 -4.79 9.56 6.96
C LEU A 185 -6.21 10.06 6.68
N SER A 186 -7.22 9.25 7.01
CA SER A 186 -8.63 9.62 6.82
C SER A 186 -9.03 10.87 7.60
N GLU A 187 -8.57 11.03 8.84
CA GLU A 187 -8.88 12.21 9.65
C GLU A 187 -8.16 13.48 9.18
N MET A 188 -6.99 13.32 8.58
CA MET A 188 -6.24 14.39 7.95
C MET A 188 -6.74 14.72 6.53
N GLY A 189 -7.79 14.05 6.05
CA GLY A 189 -8.34 14.27 4.71
C GLY A 189 -7.44 13.75 3.58
N ILE A 190 -6.53 12.83 3.88
CA ILE A 190 -5.68 12.17 2.89
C ILE A 190 -6.45 10.98 2.32
N THR A 191 -6.78 11.07 1.04
CA THR A 191 -7.56 10.04 0.34
C THR A 191 -6.66 8.87 -0.05
N THR A 192 -6.82 7.76 0.66
CA THR A 192 -6.14 6.50 0.35
C THR A 192 -7.15 5.38 0.15
N TYR A 193 -6.86 4.48 -0.77
CA TYR A 193 -7.63 3.26 -0.97
C TYR A 193 -6.74 2.03 -0.96
N LEU A 194 -7.29 0.93 -0.44
CA LEU A 194 -6.62 -0.36 -0.42
C LEU A 194 -7.18 -1.27 -1.52
N ILE A 195 -6.30 -1.74 -2.39
CA ILE A 195 -6.64 -2.69 -3.45
C ILE A 195 -7.00 -4.04 -2.80
N PRO A 196 -8.16 -4.64 -3.12
CA PRO A 196 -8.51 -5.96 -2.63
C PRO A 196 -7.45 -7.00 -3.02
N GLU A 197 -7.11 -7.90 -2.09
CA GLU A 197 -6.10 -8.97 -2.31
C GLU A 197 -6.42 -9.80 -3.56
N THR A 198 -7.70 -10.09 -3.81
CA THR A 198 -8.13 -10.84 -5.00
C THR A 198 -7.77 -10.14 -6.31
N TRP A 199 -7.83 -8.80 -6.36
CA TRP A 199 -7.47 -8.04 -7.55
C TRP A 199 -5.96 -7.94 -7.73
N ALA A 200 -5.23 -7.75 -6.63
CA ALA A 200 -3.78 -7.78 -6.64
C ALA A 200 -3.26 -9.17 -7.08
N LYS A 201 -3.92 -10.25 -6.64
CA LYS A 201 -3.60 -11.62 -7.05
C LYS A 201 -3.90 -11.88 -8.51
N GLU A 202 -5.08 -11.49 -9.01
CA GLU A 202 -5.43 -11.59 -10.43
C GLU A 202 -4.36 -10.93 -11.31
N GLU A 203 -3.90 -9.76 -10.89
CA GLU A 203 -2.87 -9.00 -11.59
C GLU A 203 -1.49 -9.69 -11.53
N LEU A 204 -1.07 -10.18 -10.36
CA LEU A 204 0.18 -10.93 -10.22
C LEU A 204 0.17 -12.26 -11.01
N GLU A 205 -0.96 -12.96 -11.02
CA GLU A 205 -1.15 -14.18 -11.81
C GLU A 205 -1.08 -13.88 -13.31
N SER A 206 -1.66 -12.76 -13.74
CA SER A 206 -1.57 -12.30 -15.14
C SER A 206 -0.12 -11.99 -15.54
N GLN A 207 0.69 -11.49 -14.61
CA GLN A 207 2.10 -11.16 -14.84
C GLN A 207 2.99 -12.40 -14.91
N THR A 208 2.84 -13.29 -13.94
CA THR A 208 3.78 -14.41 -13.74
C THR A 208 3.35 -15.71 -14.41
N GLY A 209 2.09 -15.81 -14.84
CA GLY A 209 1.48 -17.06 -15.31
C GLY A 209 1.40 -18.15 -14.23
N ARG A 210 1.60 -17.81 -12.95
CA ARG A 210 1.62 -18.76 -11.82
C ARG A 210 0.42 -18.49 -10.90
N SER A 211 -0.56 -19.41 -10.87
CA SER A 211 -1.74 -19.32 -10.00
C SER A 211 -1.48 -19.60 -8.50
N GLU A 212 -0.27 -20.08 -8.16
CA GLU A 212 0.12 -20.37 -6.79
C GLU A 212 1.53 -19.90 -6.50
N VAL A 213 1.68 -18.97 -5.56
CA VAL A 213 2.95 -18.78 -4.86
C VAL A 213 2.66 -18.67 -3.37
N VAL A 214 3.21 -19.65 -2.65
CA VAL A 214 3.47 -19.63 -1.21
C VAL A 214 3.92 -18.23 -0.80
N SER A 215 3.14 -17.59 0.08
CA SER A 215 3.49 -16.30 0.67
C SER A 215 4.98 -16.31 1.08
N PRO A 216 5.78 -15.30 0.71
CA PRO A 216 7.14 -15.17 1.26
C PRO A 216 7.15 -14.96 2.78
N TYR A 217 5.97 -14.87 3.42
CA TYR A 217 5.76 -14.75 4.85
C TYR A 217 5.08 -15.96 5.51
N SER A 218 4.88 -17.09 4.81
CA SER A 218 4.46 -18.31 5.51
C SER A 218 5.67 -18.92 6.23
N CYS A 219 5.81 -18.63 7.52
CA CYS A 219 6.64 -19.42 8.41
C CYS A 219 6.14 -20.87 8.38
N SER A 220 6.93 -21.77 7.79
CA SER A 220 6.78 -23.21 8.04
C SER A 220 6.97 -23.48 9.54
N PRO A 221 6.07 -24.20 10.21
CA PRO A 221 6.34 -24.65 11.56
C PRO A 221 7.45 -25.71 11.50
N ASN A 222 8.51 -25.47 12.27
CA ASN A 222 9.56 -26.45 12.54
C ASN A 222 8.95 -27.79 12.95
N SER A 223 9.06 -28.80 12.08
CA SER A 223 9.03 -30.19 12.49
C SER A 223 10.45 -30.58 12.91
N SER A 224 10.74 -30.47 14.21
CA SER A 224 11.90 -31.15 14.79
C SER A 224 11.62 -32.66 14.81
N PRO A 225 12.51 -33.52 14.29
CA PRO A 225 12.40 -34.95 14.51
C PRO A 225 12.88 -35.28 15.94
N ARG A 226 12.12 -36.14 16.63
CA ARG A 226 12.61 -36.98 17.73
C ARG A 226 13.15 -38.27 17.16
#